data_AF-A0A9R1PDB1-F1
#
_entry.id   AF-A0A9R1PDB1-F1
#
_cell.length_a   1.000
_cell.length_b   1.000
_cell.length_c   1.000
_cell.angle_alpha   90.00
_cell.angle_beta   90.00
_cell.angle_gamma   90.00
#
_symmetry.space_group_name_H-M   'P 1'
#
loop_
_entity.id
_entity.type
_entity.pdbx_description
1 polymer ?
#
loop_
_entity_poly.entity_id
_entity_poly.type
_entity_poly.pdbx_seq_one_letter_code
_entity_poly.pdbx_strand_id
1 'polypeptide(L)'
;MEAIARTAMYPQYRCKNIYLVRHAQGIHNVEGEKDHSAYMSPALLDAHITPLGWSQVDSLREHVTKCGLDKKIELVIVSPLLRTMQTAVGVFGHGSNTDEASASPLLMVEGAGHSGHKAISSLNCPPFLAVEACRERLVFLSHE
;
A
#
# COMPACT_ATOMS: atom_id res chain seq x y z
N MET A 1 -24.91 -15.53 32.11
CA MET A 1 -25.78 -14.79 31.18
C MET A 1 -25.17 -14.96 29.80
N GLU A 2 -25.75 -15.82 28.99
CA GLU A 2 -25.32 -16.06 27.62
C GLU A 2 -25.71 -14.85 26.76
N ALA A 3 -24.72 -14.21 26.11
CA ALA A 3 -24.98 -13.09 25.22
C ALA A 3 -25.69 -13.61 23.97
N ILE A 4 -26.98 -13.32 23.84
CA ILE A 4 -27.71 -13.55 22.60
C ILE A 4 -27.07 -12.64 21.54
N ALA A 5 -26.35 -13.25 20.60
CA ALA A 5 -25.85 -12.57 19.42
C ALA A 5 -27.05 -12.03 18.64
N ARG A 6 -27.31 -10.72 18.77
CA ARG A 6 -28.35 -10.05 18.00
C ARG A 6 -27.83 -9.88 16.58
N THR A 7 -28.39 -10.62 15.63
CA THR A 7 -28.17 -10.39 14.20
C THR A 7 -28.74 -9.02 13.85
N ALA A 8 -27.87 -8.03 13.67
CA ALA A 8 -28.25 -6.71 13.19
C ALA A 8 -28.15 -6.67 11.66
N MET A 9 -29.25 -6.38 10.98
CA MET A 9 -29.24 -6.09 9.54
C MET A 9 -28.93 -4.61 9.34
N TYR A 10 -27.78 -4.30 8.75
CA TYR A 10 -27.43 -2.94 8.38
C TYR A 10 -27.74 -2.72 6.89
N PRO A 11 -28.49 -1.67 6.52
CA PRO A 11 -28.72 -1.37 5.12
C PRO A 11 -27.39 -0.98 4.47
N GLN A 12 -26.96 -1.77 3.47
CA GLN A 12 -25.66 -1.66 2.82
C GLN A 12 -25.34 -0.23 2.30
N TYR A 13 -26.37 0.51 1.87
CA TYR A 13 -26.26 1.89 1.38
C TYR A 13 -26.09 2.96 2.49
N ARG A 14 -26.15 2.59 3.77
CA ARG A 14 -25.91 3.48 4.91
C ARG A 14 -24.65 3.11 5.70
N CYS A 15 -23.82 2.23 5.16
CA CYS A 15 -22.57 1.81 5.77
C CYS A 15 -21.39 2.27 4.95
N LYS A 16 -20.28 2.57 5.63
CA LYS A 16 -18.97 2.71 4.98
C LYS A 16 -18.34 1.33 4.86
N ASN A 17 -17.86 1.00 3.67
CA ASN A 17 -17.11 -0.23 3.43
C ASN A 17 -15.63 0.05 3.62
N ILE A 18 -14.98 -0.73 4.47
CA ILE A 18 -13.54 -0.63 4.72
C ILE A 18 -12.89 -1.87 4.15
N TYR A 19 -11.97 -1.68 3.20
CA TYR A 19 -11.15 -2.75 2.62
C TYR A 19 -9.77 -2.72 3.28
N LEU A 20 -9.35 -3.84 3.85
CA LEU A 20 -8.05 -3.96 4.51
C LEU A 20 -7.10 -4.75 3.62
N VAL A 21 -5.96 -4.15 3.29
CA VAL A 21 -4.95 -4.74 2.42
C VAL A 21 -3.60 -4.65 3.12
N ARG A 22 -2.88 -5.77 3.21
CA ARG A 22 -1.48 -5.80 3.65
C ARG A 22 -0.59 -5.33 2.50
N HIS A 23 0.52 -4.66 2.80
CA HIS A 23 1.54 -4.36 1.78
C HIS A 23 2.02 -5.63 1.06
N ALA A 24 2.41 -5.49 -0.20
CA ALA A 24 3.06 -6.55 -0.96
C ALA A 24 4.43 -6.90 -0.36
N GLN A 25 5.04 -8.01 -0.80
CA GLN A 25 6.31 -8.47 -0.27
C GLN A 25 7.38 -7.36 -0.31
N GLY A 26 7.89 -6.99 0.86
CA GLY A 26 9.00 -6.06 1.03
C GLY A 26 10.34 -6.78 1.11
N ILE A 27 11.43 -6.05 0.86
CA ILE A 27 12.79 -6.58 1.08
C ILE A 27 12.95 -7.07 2.54
N HIS A 28 12.37 -6.36 3.51
CA HIS A 28 12.36 -6.77 4.92
C HIS A 28 11.69 -8.14 5.17
N ASN A 29 10.70 -8.55 4.36
CA ASN A 29 10.09 -9.88 4.51
C ASN A 29 11.07 -10.96 4.08
N VAL A 30 11.74 -10.76 2.94
CA VAL A 30 12.72 -11.71 2.40
C VAL A 30 13.90 -11.89 3.35
N GLU A 31 14.42 -10.80 3.91
CA GLU A 31 15.53 -10.88 4.87
C GLU A 31 15.06 -11.44 6.22
N GLY A 32 13.87 -11.07 6.69
CA GLY A 32 13.29 -11.60 7.92
C GLY A 32 12.94 -13.10 7.88
N GLU A 33 12.63 -13.64 6.69
CA GLU A 33 12.45 -15.08 6.48
C GLU A 33 13.77 -15.87 6.54
N LYS A 34 14.88 -15.25 6.14
CA LYS A 34 16.22 -15.83 6.25
C LYS A 34 16.75 -15.76 7.68
N ASP A 35 16.61 -14.59 8.30
CA ASP A 35 17.01 -14.32 9.66
C ASP A 35 16.00 -13.38 10.33
N HIS A 36 15.29 -13.90 11.32
CA HIS A 36 14.28 -13.14 12.05
C HIS A 36 14.87 -11.93 12.80
N SER A 37 16.18 -11.91 13.08
CA SER A 37 16.84 -10.75 13.68
C SER A 37 16.89 -9.54 12.73
N ALA A 38 16.80 -9.78 11.41
CA ALA A 38 16.85 -8.75 10.39
C ALA A 38 15.66 -7.76 10.49
N TYR A 39 14.53 -8.14 11.09
CA TYR A 39 13.43 -7.20 11.36
C TYR A 39 13.83 -6.02 12.26
N MET A 40 14.92 -6.15 13.04
CA MET A 40 15.46 -5.08 13.86
C MET A 40 16.52 -4.24 13.14
N SER A 41 16.87 -4.59 11.90
CA SER A 41 17.87 -3.85 11.12
C SER A 41 17.37 -2.47 10.74
N PRO A 42 18.09 -1.38 11.10
CA PRO A 42 17.72 -0.02 10.67
C PRO A 42 17.65 0.13 9.15
N ALA A 43 18.42 -0.66 8.41
CA ALA A 43 18.42 -0.65 6.94
C ALA A 43 17.11 -1.18 6.32
N LEU A 44 16.31 -1.94 7.09
CA LEU A 44 15.07 -2.56 6.62
C LEU A 44 13.81 -1.85 7.13
N LEU A 45 13.96 -0.81 7.95
CA LEU A 45 12.85 -0.06 8.54
C LEU A 45 11.89 0.46 7.46
N ASP A 46 12.43 1.14 6.44
CA ASP A 46 11.66 1.71 5.34
C ASP A 46 11.94 1.01 4.00
N ALA A 47 12.06 -0.32 4.06
CA ALA A 47 12.30 -1.14 2.89
C ALA A 47 11.19 -0.98 1.82
N HIS A 48 11.60 -0.91 0.55
CA HIS A 48 10.71 -0.96 -0.61
C HIS A 48 10.21 -2.39 -0.89
N ILE A 49 9.24 -2.51 -1.82
CA ILE A 49 8.73 -3.81 -2.29
C ILE A 49 9.67 -4.49 -3.29
N THR A 50 9.71 -5.82 -3.25
CA THR A 50 10.54 -6.64 -4.15
C THR A 50 9.93 -6.70 -5.56
N PRO A 51 10.64 -7.23 -6.57
CA PRO A 51 10.04 -7.54 -7.87
C PRO A 51 8.81 -8.44 -7.77
N LEU A 52 8.84 -9.44 -6.86
CA LEU A 52 7.67 -10.27 -6.57
C LEU A 52 6.53 -9.44 -5.94
N GLY A 53 6.88 -8.50 -5.06
CA GLY A 53 5.92 -7.53 -4.50
C GLY A 53 5.23 -6.70 -5.58
N TRP A 54 5.94 -6.24 -6.60
CA TRP A 54 5.33 -5.56 -7.75
C TRP A 54 4.39 -6.48 -8.54
N SER A 55 4.74 -7.76 -8.76
CA SER A 55 3.82 -8.70 -9.42
C SER A 55 2.54 -8.94 -8.60
N GLN A 56 2.63 -8.92 -7.26
CA GLN A 56 1.46 -8.99 -6.38
C GLN A 56 0.58 -7.73 -6.50
N VAL A 57 1.21 -6.56 -6.59
CA VAL A 57 0.54 -5.27 -6.84
C VAL A 57 -0.21 -5.29 -8.17
N ASP A 58 0.42 -5.75 -9.25
CA ASP A 58 -0.20 -5.84 -10.58
C ASP A 58 -1.42 -6.78 -10.56
N SER A 59 -1.28 -7.93 -9.90
CA SER A 59 -2.37 -8.91 -9.75
C SER A 59 -3.56 -8.31 -8.99
N LEU A 60 -3.29 -7.55 -7.92
CA LEU A 60 -4.35 -6.88 -7.15
C LEU A 60 -4.98 -5.74 -7.96
N ARG A 61 -4.20 -4.95 -8.67
CA ARG A 61 -4.67 -3.89 -9.58
C ARG A 61 -5.63 -4.46 -10.63
N GLU A 62 -5.24 -5.54 -11.29
CA GLU A 62 -6.08 -6.23 -12.27
C GLU A 62 -7.41 -6.68 -11.63
N HIS A 63 -7.33 -7.29 -10.45
CA HIS A 63 -8.51 -7.77 -9.74
C HIS A 63 -9.49 -6.64 -9.39
N VAL A 64 -9.01 -5.55 -8.77
CA VAL A 64 -9.87 -4.43 -8.35
C VAL A 64 -10.48 -3.69 -9.54
N THR A 65 -9.75 -3.61 -10.65
CA THR A 65 -10.24 -3.03 -11.91
C THR A 65 -11.33 -3.92 -12.53
N LYS A 66 -11.08 -5.23 -12.60
CA LYS A 66 -12.01 -6.20 -13.20
C LYS A 66 -13.34 -6.28 -12.46
N CYS A 67 -13.32 -6.19 -11.12
CA CYS A 67 -14.54 -6.20 -10.32
C CYS A 67 -15.17 -4.80 -10.13
N GLY A 68 -14.55 -3.75 -10.69
CA GLY A 68 -15.02 -2.37 -10.60
C GLY A 68 -14.95 -1.80 -9.18
N LEU A 69 -14.10 -2.38 -8.31
CA LEU A 69 -13.89 -1.89 -6.96
C LEU A 69 -13.09 -0.58 -6.97
N ASP A 70 -12.11 -0.46 -7.87
CA ASP A 70 -11.32 0.75 -8.11
C ASP A 70 -12.19 2.02 -8.22
N LYS A 71 -13.31 1.93 -8.94
CA LYS A 71 -14.27 3.03 -9.14
C LYS A 71 -15.12 3.36 -7.91
N LYS A 72 -15.14 2.49 -6.90
CA LYS A 72 -15.92 2.65 -5.66
C LYS A 72 -15.07 3.15 -4.49
N ILE A 73 -13.74 3.16 -4.61
CA ILE A 73 -12.87 3.64 -3.55
C ILE A 73 -12.94 5.16 -3.48
N GLU A 74 -13.40 5.69 -2.35
CA GLU A 74 -13.51 7.13 -2.10
C GLU A 74 -12.24 7.72 -1.46
N LEU A 75 -11.41 6.89 -0.82
CA LEU A 75 -10.22 7.29 -0.08
C LEU A 75 -9.27 6.09 0.11
N VAL A 76 -7.98 6.30 -0.11
CA VAL A 76 -6.92 5.34 0.21
C VAL A 76 -6.11 5.85 1.39
N ILE A 77 -6.13 5.11 2.50
CA ILE A 77 -5.34 5.43 3.70
C ILE A 77 -4.19 4.44 3.81
N VAL A 78 -2.98 4.95 4.02
CA VAL A 78 -1.76 4.14 4.07
C VAL A 78 -0.91 4.47 5.29
N SER A 79 -0.16 3.47 5.76
CA SER A 79 0.99 3.72 6.62
C SER A 79 2.05 4.49 5.81
N PRO A 80 2.84 5.39 6.44
CA PRO A 80 3.83 6.20 5.75
C PRO A 80 5.08 5.43 5.30
N LEU A 81 5.12 4.10 5.46
CA LEU A 81 6.24 3.29 5.02
C LEU A 81 6.24 3.11 3.50
N LEU A 82 7.43 3.09 2.91
CA LEU A 82 7.63 3.03 1.47
C LEU A 82 6.94 1.83 0.84
N ARG A 83 7.04 0.64 1.46
CA ARG A 83 6.34 -0.57 1.00
C ARG A 83 4.82 -0.43 0.96
N THR A 84 4.21 0.23 1.94
CA THR A 84 2.75 0.43 2.00
C THR A 84 2.32 1.48 0.99
N MET A 85 3.09 2.55 0.84
CA MET A 85 2.85 3.56 -0.18
C MET A 85 2.98 2.96 -1.58
N GLN A 86 4.08 2.27 -1.91
CA GLN A 86 4.30 1.60 -3.20
C GLN A 86 3.19 0.61 -3.56
N THR A 87 2.76 -0.20 -2.59
CA THR A 87 1.62 -1.11 -2.79
C THR A 87 0.37 -0.33 -3.17
N ALA A 88 0.03 0.71 -2.41
CA ALA A 88 -1.20 1.47 -2.61
C ALA A 88 -1.19 2.27 -3.92
N VAL A 89 -0.09 2.96 -4.23
CA VAL A 89 0.03 3.74 -5.48
C VAL A 89 0.08 2.82 -6.70
N GLY A 90 0.68 1.64 -6.59
CA GLY A 90 0.68 0.65 -7.68
C GLY A 90 -0.72 0.11 -7.97
N VAL A 91 -1.51 -0.15 -6.93
CA VAL A 91 -2.88 -0.69 -7.06
C VAL A 91 -3.89 0.37 -7.50
N PHE A 92 -3.88 1.55 -6.85
CA PHE A 92 -4.92 2.57 -7.02
C PHE A 92 -4.45 3.83 -7.76
N GLY A 93 -3.18 3.91 -8.14
CA GLY A 93 -2.66 4.96 -9.01
C GLY A 93 -2.95 4.70 -10.49
N HIS A 94 -2.79 5.70 -11.35
CA HIS A 94 -3.05 5.58 -12.78
C HIS A 94 -1.76 5.42 -13.57
N GLY A 95 -1.78 4.60 -14.62
CA GLY A 95 -0.61 4.39 -15.48
C GLY A 95 -0.18 5.69 -16.14
N SER A 96 1.13 5.83 -16.42
CA SER A 96 1.62 6.89 -17.28
C SER A 96 1.13 6.61 -18.71
N ASN A 97 0.11 7.31 -19.20
CA ASN A 97 -0.15 7.35 -20.62
C ASN A 97 1.10 7.93 -21.28
N THR A 98 1.76 7.15 -22.12
CA THR A 98 3.04 7.49 -22.77
C THR A 98 2.96 8.70 -23.70
N ASP A 99 1.76 9.24 -23.92
CA ASP A 99 1.48 10.25 -24.93
C ASP A 99 1.29 11.68 -24.36
N GLU A 100 1.28 11.84 -23.02
CA GLU A 100 1.15 13.15 -22.35
C GLU A 100 2.24 13.37 -21.28
N ALA A 101 3.48 13.04 -21.64
CA ALA A 101 4.64 12.99 -20.74
C ALA A 101 5.13 14.33 -20.14
N SER A 102 4.31 15.39 -20.05
CA SER A 102 4.76 16.64 -19.42
C SER A 102 3.79 17.36 -18.48
N ALA A 103 2.54 16.90 -18.31
CA ALA A 103 1.55 17.72 -17.57
C ALA A 103 0.69 16.98 -16.51
N SER A 104 0.68 15.65 -16.48
CA SER A 104 -0.10 14.94 -15.47
C SER A 104 0.59 14.97 -14.10
N PRO A 105 -0.11 15.33 -13.01
CA PRO A 105 0.46 15.26 -11.67
C PRO A 105 0.86 13.82 -11.34
N LEU A 106 2.06 13.66 -10.77
CA LEU A 106 2.60 12.36 -10.39
C LEU A 106 2.17 12.00 -8.97
N LEU A 107 1.72 10.76 -8.80
CA LEU A 107 1.51 10.14 -7.49
C LEU A 107 2.79 9.46 -6.97
N MET A 108 3.60 8.92 -7.88
CA MET A 108 4.90 8.34 -7.59
C MET A 108 5.88 8.68 -8.70
N VAL A 109 7.07 9.15 -8.32
CA VAL A 109 8.16 9.42 -9.28
C VAL A 109 8.79 8.12 -9.78
N GLU A 110 9.42 8.19 -10.95
CA GLU A 110 10.18 7.07 -11.51
C GLU A 110 11.30 6.63 -10.55
N GLY A 111 11.47 5.32 -10.40
CA GLY A 111 12.55 4.75 -9.59
C GLY A 111 12.41 4.98 -8.09
N ALA A 112 11.25 5.40 -7.58
CA ALA A 112 11.02 5.59 -6.15
C ALA A 112 11.41 4.34 -5.36
N GLY A 113 12.29 4.51 -4.37
CA GLY A 113 12.82 3.39 -3.57
C GLY A 113 13.83 2.50 -4.27
N HIS A 114 14.48 2.97 -5.34
CA HIS A 114 15.36 2.15 -6.20
C HIS A 114 14.65 0.94 -6.83
N SER A 115 13.33 1.05 -7.03
CA SER A 115 12.49 -0.04 -7.54
C SER A 115 12.64 -0.32 -9.04
N GLY A 116 13.21 0.62 -9.82
CA GLY A 116 13.18 0.58 -11.28
C GLY A 116 11.77 0.69 -11.88
N HIS A 117 10.75 0.98 -11.06
CA HIS A 117 9.38 1.12 -11.50
C HIS A 117 9.17 2.49 -12.18
N LYS A 118 8.36 2.51 -13.25
CA LYS A 118 7.99 3.75 -13.95
C LYS A 118 7.21 4.69 -13.03
N ALA A 119 7.18 5.98 -13.39
CA ALA A 119 6.34 6.94 -12.70
C ALA A 119 4.86 6.52 -12.75
N ILE A 120 4.12 6.82 -11.68
CA ILE A 120 2.68 6.56 -11.56
C ILE A 120 1.98 7.91 -11.47
N SER A 121 0.97 8.12 -12.30
CA SER A 121 0.16 9.33 -12.35
C SER A 121 -0.90 9.34 -11.25
N SER A 122 -1.25 10.52 -10.75
CA SER A 122 -2.39 10.72 -9.85
C SER A 122 -3.70 11.02 -10.60
N LEU A 123 -3.68 11.02 -11.94
CA LEU A 123 -4.86 11.28 -12.77
C LEU A 123 -5.95 10.24 -12.47
N ASN A 124 -7.19 10.66 -12.22
CA ASN A 124 -8.34 9.77 -11.94
C ASN A 124 -8.11 8.78 -10.78
N CYS A 125 -7.21 9.11 -9.85
CA CYS A 125 -6.97 8.29 -8.66
C CYS A 125 -7.84 8.80 -7.49
N PRO A 126 -8.28 7.92 -6.57
CA PRO A 126 -8.87 8.38 -5.33
C PRO A 126 -7.85 9.22 -4.53
N PRO A 127 -8.31 10.10 -3.62
CA PRO A 127 -7.42 10.79 -2.68
C PRO A 127 -6.60 9.79 -1.85
N PHE A 128 -5.34 10.13 -1.59
CA PHE A 128 -4.45 9.36 -0.72
C PHE A 128 -4.18 10.13 0.57
N LEU A 129 -4.17 9.41 1.70
CA LEU A 129 -3.81 9.95 2.99
C LEU A 129 -2.80 9.01 3.66
N ALA A 130 -1.56 9.45 3.81
CA ALA A 130 -0.56 8.76 4.62
C ALA A 130 -0.70 9.22 6.07
N VAL A 131 -0.93 8.28 7.00
CA VAL A 131 -1.07 8.58 8.42
C VAL A 131 -0.25 7.60 9.25
N GLU A 132 0.62 8.14 10.10
CA GLU A 132 1.29 7.35 11.14
C GLU A 132 0.37 7.24 12.36
N ALA A 133 -0.39 6.15 12.45
CA ALA A 133 -1.25 5.88 13.62
C ALA A 133 -0.60 4.91 14.63
N CYS A 134 0.32 4.05 14.15
CA CYS A 134 1.11 3.13 14.96
C CYS A 134 2.53 3.06 14.38
N ARG A 135 3.53 3.23 15.24
CA ARG A 135 4.94 3.12 14.87
C ARG A 135 5.36 1.66 14.91
N GLU A 136 6.15 1.23 13.93
CA GLU A 136 6.85 -0.05 14.05
C GLU A 136 7.78 -0.01 15.27
N ARG A 137 8.12 -1.17 15.86
CA ARG A 137 9.03 -1.22 17.01
C ARG A 137 10.39 -0.64 16.60
N LEU A 138 10.58 0.66 16.82
CA LEU A 138 11.88 1.29 16.75
C LEU A 138 12.65 0.84 17.99
N VAL A 139 13.52 -0.15 17.81
CA VAL A 139 14.57 -0.38 18.80
C VAL A 139 15.50 0.82 18.67
N PHE A 140 15.34 1.80 19.57
CA PHE A 140 16.37 2.81 19.75
C PHE A 140 17.64 2.05 20.10
N LEU A 141 18.65 2.08 19.23
CA LEU A 141 20.01 1.76 19.62
C LEU A 141 20.42 2.84 20.62
N SER A 142 20.16 2.60 21.90
CA SER A 142 20.89 3.29 22.96
C SER A 142 22.35 2.86 22.81
N HIS A 143 23.14 3.68 22.14
CA HIS A 143 24.58 3.63 22.27
C HIS A 143 24.91 4.04 23.71
N GLU A 144 25.21 3.05 24.54
CA GLU A 144 26.18 3.19 25.63
C GLU A 144 27.55 2.71 25.13
#